data_AF-A0A8J5W2X0-F1
#
_entry.id   AF-A0A8J5W2X0-F1
#
_cell.length_a   1.000
_cell.length_b   1.000
_cell.length_c   1.000
_cell.angle_alpha   90.00
_cell.angle_beta   90.00
_cell.angle_gamma   90.00
#
_symmetry.space_group_name_H-M   'P 1'
#
loop_
_entity.id
_entity.type
_entity.pdbx_description
1 polymer ?
#
loop_
_entity_poly.entity_id
_entity_poly.type
_entity_poly.pdbx_seq_one_letter_code
_entity_poly.pdbx_strand_id
1 'polypeptide(L)'
;MPLPSKMDFCEFCVGWTGKHSKLDDKSCVLATVAAEPNTIATEEKWKRVPLPWELFQPTTRIVAHCLLGPTNSDELKTQAARAAECLYWRAAETMDTRALLLSRSVVRLSQMAEEPIPEPSFSGGIENMAELEAMRADILSTKN
;
A
#
# COMPACT_ATOMS: atom_id res chain seq x y z
N MET A 1 6.70 0.27 21.65
CA MET A 1 5.68 -0.82 21.58
C MET A 1 6.38 -2.13 21.29
N PRO A 2 6.18 -3.18 22.10
CA PRO A 2 6.80 -4.49 21.88
C PRO A 2 6.24 -5.17 20.61
N LEU A 3 6.97 -6.13 20.05
CA LEU A 3 6.63 -6.79 18.77
C LEU A 3 5.23 -7.45 18.77
N PRO A 4 4.82 -8.22 19.80
CA PRO A 4 3.49 -8.84 19.82
C PRO A 4 2.37 -7.82 19.72
N SER A 5 2.45 -6.73 20.50
CA SER A 5 1.43 -5.67 20.45
C SER A 5 1.35 -4.95 19.10
N LYS A 6 2.44 -4.92 18.33
CA LYS A 6 2.41 -4.37 16.96
C LYS A 6 1.69 -5.32 16.00
N MET A 7 1.88 -6.62 16.15
CA MET A 7 1.21 -7.65 15.36
C MET A 7 -0.30 -7.64 15.64
N ASP A 8 -0.68 -7.67 16.91
CA ASP A 8 -2.07 -7.59 17.36
C ASP A 8 -2.75 -6.32 16.83
N PHE A 9 -2.03 -5.19 16.85
CA PHE A 9 -2.55 -3.92 16.34
C PHE A 9 -2.80 -3.95 14.83
N CYS A 10 -1.89 -4.56 14.06
CA CYS A 10 -2.08 -4.67 12.61
C CYS A 10 -3.23 -5.62 12.27
N GLU A 11 -3.37 -6.73 13.00
CA GLU A 11 -4.53 -7.64 12.88
C GLU A 11 -5.84 -6.94 13.22
N PHE A 12 -5.87 -6.17 14.31
CA PHE A 12 -7.01 -5.33 14.67
C PHE A 12 -7.39 -4.38 13.53
N CYS A 13 -6.42 -3.72 12.89
CA CYS A 13 -6.68 -2.83 11.75
C CYS A 13 -7.33 -3.56 10.56
N VAL A 14 -6.89 -4.79 10.26
CA VAL A 14 -7.47 -5.63 9.20
C VAL A 14 -8.91 -6.04 9.53
N GLY A 15 -9.17 -6.50 10.75
CA GLY A 15 -10.53 -6.84 11.20
C GLY A 15 -11.46 -5.62 11.18
N TRP A 16 -10.94 -4.47 11.58
CA TRP A 16 -11.69 -3.22 11.68
C TRP A 16 -12.13 -2.64 10.34
N THR A 17 -11.31 -2.76 9.30
CA THR A 17 -11.66 -2.27 7.96
C THR A 17 -12.79 -3.07 7.30
N GLY A 18 -13.11 -4.24 7.85
CA GLY A 18 -14.03 -5.18 7.25
C GLY A 18 -13.39 -5.95 6.09
N LYS A 19 -14.05 -7.01 5.63
CA LYS A 19 -13.57 -7.86 4.52
C LYS A 19 -13.61 -7.06 3.20
N HIS A 20 -12.51 -6.40 2.81
CA HIS A 20 -12.23 -6.00 1.42
C HIS A 20 -11.51 -7.15 0.72
N SER A 21 -12.25 -8.22 0.43
CA SER A 21 -11.75 -9.41 -0.26
C SER A 21 -11.67 -9.18 -1.77
N LYS A 22 -10.77 -8.32 -2.24
CA LYS A 22 -10.41 -8.30 -3.67
C LYS A 22 -9.05 -8.90 -3.99
N LEU A 23 -8.28 -9.30 -2.97
CA LEU A 23 -6.98 -9.93 -3.17
C LEU A 23 -6.96 -11.46 -3.02
N ASP A 24 -8.02 -12.10 -2.51
CA ASP A 24 -8.05 -13.57 -2.39
C ASP A 24 -9.45 -14.17 -2.54
N ASP A 25 -9.97 -14.21 -3.76
CA ASP A 25 -11.03 -15.17 -4.14
C ASP A 25 -10.52 -16.63 -4.20
N LYS A 26 -9.29 -16.90 -3.72
CA LYS A 26 -8.73 -18.26 -3.62
C LYS A 26 -8.40 -18.73 -2.21
N SER A 27 -8.50 -17.89 -1.17
CA SER A 27 -8.44 -18.38 0.23
C SER A 27 -9.75 -18.15 1.00
N CYS A 28 -10.69 -17.35 0.49
CA CYS A 28 -12.04 -17.22 1.07
C CYS A 28 -13.11 -18.10 0.38
N VAL A 29 -12.70 -19.12 -0.37
CA VAL A 29 -13.62 -20.16 -0.93
C VAL A 29 -13.38 -21.54 -0.31
N LEU A 30 -12.29 -21.72 0.43
CA LEU A 30 -12.06 -22.95 1.21
C LEU A 30 -12.89 -23.00 2.52
N ALA A 31 -13.50 -21.90 2.94
CA ALA A 31 -14.29 -21.83 4.17
C ALA A 31 -15.81 -21.84 3.96
N THR A 32 -16.32 -21.90 2.72
CA THR A 32 -17.76 -21.79 2.43
C THR A 32 -18.40 -23.01 1.77
N VAL A 33 -17.69 -24.13 1.59
CA VAL A 33 -18.25 -25.35 0.97
C VAL A 33 -18.16 -26.62 1.86
N ALA A 34 -17.81 -26.50 3.13
CA ALA A 34 -17.88 -27.65 4.05
C ALA A 34 -18.49 -27.25 5.38
N ALA A 35 -19.80 -27.02 5.36
CA ALA A 35 -20.58 -27.07 6.59
C ALA A 35 -20.69 -28.53 7.03
N GLU A 36 -19.83 -28.93 7.97
CA GLU A 36 -20.16 -29.90 9.01
C GLU A 36 -19.99 -29.19 10.37
N PRO A 37 -20.96 -29.30 11.28
CA PRO A 37 -21.08 -28.44 12.45
C PRO A 37 -20.26 -29.03 13.59
N ASN A 38 -19.25 -28.33 14.09
CA ASN A 38 -18.74 -28.37 15.48
C ASN A 38 -17.31 -27.82 15.57
N THR A 39 -17.16 -26.53 15.29
CA THR A 39 -16.18 -25.70 15.98
C THR A 39 -16.81 -24.33 16.03
N ILE A 40 -17.02 -23.81 17.24
CA ILE A 40 -17.48 -22.44 17.47
C ILE A 40 -16.32 -21.54 17.02
N ALA A 41 -16.18 -21.35 15.71
CA ALA A 41 -15.46 -20.22 15.18
C ALA A 41 -16.29 -19.02 15.61
N THR A 42 -15.88 -18.40 16.71
CA THR A 42 -16.24 -17.04 17.06
C THR A 42 -15.71 -16.14 15.94
N GLU A 43 -16.34 -16.20 14.76
CA GLU A 43 -16.30 -15.10 13.81
C GLU A 43 -17.04 -13.96 14.50
N GLU A 44 -16.34 -13.26 15.39
CA GLU A 44 -16.74 -11.94 15.81
C GLU A 44 -16.84 -11.14 14.52
N LYS A 45 -18.08 -11.01 14.05
CA LYS A 45 -18.38 -10.27 12.84
C LYS A 45 -18.14 -8.80 13.19
N TRP A 46 -16.89 -8.37 13.05
CA TRP A 46 -16.48 -6.99 13.25
C TRP A 46 -17.38 -6.15 12.34
N LYS A 47 -18.38 -5.52 12.95
CA LYS A 47 -19.27 -4.60 12.25
C LYS A 47 -18.42 -3.40 11.84
N ARG A 48 -18.63 -2.88 10.63
CA ARG A 48 -17.96 -1.66 10.18
C ARG A 48 -18.24 -0.52 11.17
N VAL A 49 -17.27 -0.20 12.01
CA VAL A 49 -17.34 0.93 12.94
C VAL A 49 -16.92 2.17 12.16
N PRO A 50 -17.72 3.25 12.02
CA PRO A 50 -17.33 4.48 11.34
C PRO A 50 -16.12 5.10 12.07
N LEU A 51 -15.11 5.50 11.31
CA LEU A 51 -13.85 5.97 11.89
C LEU A 51 -13.71 7.47 11.64
N PRO A 52 -13.83 8.33 12.67
CA PRO A 52 -13.47 9.73 12.52
C PRO A 52 -11.99 9.88 12.18
N TRP A 53 -11.68 10.91 11.41
CA TRP A 53 -10.32 11.29 11.00
C TRP A 53 -9.31 11.32 12.17
N GLU A 54 -9.74 11.78 13.33
CA GLU A 54 -8.90 11.91 14.54
C GLU A 54 -8.30 10.59 15.04
N LEU A 55 -8.97 9.47 14.79
CA LEU A 55 -8.48 8.14 15.14
C LEU A 55 -7.78 7.48 13.95
N PHE A 56 -8.14 7.84 12.71
CA PHE A 56 -7.46 7.35 11.52
C PHE A 56 -5.99 7.80 11.50
N GLN A 57 -5.73 9.08 11.81
CA GLN A 57 -4.38 9.63 11.81
C GLN A 57 -3.38 8.88 12.72
N PRO A 58 -3.64 8.65 14.03
CA PRO A 58 -2.73 7.89 14.88
C PRO A 58 -2.65 6.42 14.45
N THR A 59 -3.75 5.83 13.98
CA THR A 59 -3.77 4.44 13.48
C THR A 59 -2.81 4.26 12.32
N THR A 60 -2.93 5.08 11.28
CA THR A 60 -2.06 4.99 10.10
C THR A 60 -0.60 5.32 10.43
N ARG A 61 -0.33 6.21 11.39
CA ARG A 61 1.04 6.49 11.86
C ARG A 61 1.67 5.29 12.55
N ILE A 62 0.93 4.56 13.38
CA ILE A 62 1.43 3.35 14.04
C ILE A 62 1.76 2.29 12.99
N VAL A 63 0.86 2.07 12.01
CA VAL A 63 1.10 1.14 10.90
C VAL A 63 2.32 1.56 10.07
N ALA A 64 2.46 2.85 9.75
CA ALA A 64 3.62 3.38 9.03
C ALA A 64 4.93 3.16 9.81
N HIS A 65 4.91 3.29 11.13
CA HIS A 65 6.07 2.97 11.97
C HIS A 65 6.35 1.46 11.99
N CYS A 66 5.35 0.59 11.89
CA CYS A 66 5.58 -0.85 11.74
C CYS A 66 6.25 -1.20 10.41
N LEU A 67 5.94 -0.46 9.34
CA LEU A 67 6.51 -0.63 7.99
C LEU A 67 7.93 -0.06 7.85
N LEU A 68 8.10 1.21 8.21
CA LEU A 68 9.30 2.02 7.92
C LEU A 68 10.21 2.19 9.14
N GLY A 69 9.77 1.73 10.31
CA GLY A 69 10.56 1.85 11.54
C GLY A 69 11.79 0.93 11.53
N PRO A 70 12.69 1.09 12.51
CA PRO A 70 13.93 0.31 12.63
C PRO A 70 13.71 -1.17 13.02
N THR A 71 12.48 -1.69 12.89
CA THR A 71 12.15 -3.07 13.22
C THR A 71 12.43 -4.00 12.04
N ASN A 72 13.30 -4.98 12.27
CA ASN A 72 13.82 -5.90 11.25
C ASN A 72 12.97 -7.16 11.01
N SER A 73 11.78 -7.28 11.61
CA SER A 73 10.92 -8.46 11.40
C SER A 73 10.14 -8.30 10.10
N ASP A 74 10.43 -9.14 9.11
CA ASP A 74 9.74 -9.09 7.82
C ASP A 74 8.27 -9.51 7.93
N GLU A 75 7.92 -10.40 8.86
CA GLU A 75 6.53 -10.77 9.17
C GLU A 75 5.69 -9.56 9.63
N LEU A 76 6.28 -8.66 10.43
CA LEU A 76 5.60 -7.44 10.82
C LEU A 76 5.37 -6.52 9.62
N LYS A 77 6.33 -6.45 8.69
CA LYS A 77 6.22 -5.60 7.49
C LYS A 77 5.12 -6.11 6.56
N THR A 78 5.05 -7.42 6.30
CA THR A 78 3.99 -8.00 5.46
C THR A 78 2.61 -7.81 6.07
N GLN A 79 2.48 -8.02 7.38
CA GLN A 79 1.22 -7.78 8.10
C GLN A 79 0.84 -6.29 8.13
N ALA A 80 1.82 -5.41 8.32
CA ALA A 80 1.58 -3.97 8.31
C ALA A 80 1.25 -3.44 6.90
N ALA A 81 1.83 -4.04 5.84
CA ALA A 81 1.50 -3.71 4.45
C ALA A 81 0.04 -4.06 4.15
N ARG A 82 -0.38 -5.27 4.54
CA ARG A 82 -1.78 -5.70 4.48
C ARG A 82 -2.71 -4.76 5.25
N ALA A 83 -2.33 -4.37 6.48
CA ALA A 83 -3.11 -3.41 7.26
C ALA A 83 -3.20 -2.03 6.59
N ALA A 84 -2.12 -1.54 5.96
CA ALA A 84 -2.11 -0.26 5.25
C ALA A 84 -3.02 -0.28 4.02
N GLU A 85 -3.03 -1.36 3.24
CA GLU A 85 -3.94 -1.55 2.10
C GLU A 85 -5.40 -1.60 2.55
N CYS A 86 -5.70 -2.35 3.61
CA CYS A 86 -7.02 -2.42 4.22
C CYS A 86 -7.52 -1.02 4.65
N LEU A 87 -6.66 -0.21 5.28
CA LEU A 87 -6.97 1.17 5.65
C LEU A 87 -7.18 2.07 4.42
N TYR A 88 -6.45 1.85 3.33
CA TYR A 88 -6.64 2.57 2.07
C TYR A 88 -8.00 2.27 1.43
N TRP A 89 -8.39 1.01 1.31
CA TRP A 89 -9.71 0.63 0.78
C TRP A 89 -10.84 1.21 1.60
N ARG A 90 -10.68 1.20 2.93
CA ARG A 90 -11.62 1.85 3.84
C ARG A 90 -11.70 3.36 3.63
N ALA A 91 -10.56 4.04 3.51
CA ALA A 91 -10.54 5.48 3.24
C ALA A 91 -11.24 5.80 1.91
N ALA A 92 -11.05 4.96 0.89
CA ALA A 92 -11.73 5.06 -0.39
C ALA A 92 -13.25 4.88 -0.27
N GLU A 93 -13.75 3.98 0.58
CA GLU A 93 -15.20 3.85 0.84
C GLU A 93 -15.79 5.08 1.54
N THR A 94 -15.07 5.67 2.50
CA THR A 94 -15.54 6.83 3.26
C THR A 94 -15.44 8.16 2.50
N MET A 95 -14.75 8.17 1.34
CA MET A 95 -14.51 9.36 0.51
C MET A 95 -13.85 10.54 1.27
N ASP A 96 -13.11 10.28 2.35
CA ASP A 96 -12.29 11.30 3.03
C ASP A 96 -10.94 11.44 2.31
N THR A 97 -10.75 12.58 1.64
CA THR A 97 -9.55 12.86 0.85
C THR A 97 -8.28 12.84 1.70
N ARG A 98 -8.35 13.25 2.98
CA ARG A 98 -7.20 13.27 3.88
C ARG A 98 -6.77 11.86 4.25
N ALA A 99 -7.72 10.99 4.57
CA ALA A 99 -7.48 9.57 4.83
C ALA A 99 -6.96 8.82 3.62
N LEU A 100 -7.52 9.13 2.44
CA LEU A 100 -7.08 8.54 1.19
C LEU A 100 -5.62 8.92 0.87
N LEU A 101 -5.25 10.20 0.99
CA LEU A 101 -3.89 10.65 0.75
C LEU A 101 -2.90 10.05 1.76
N LEU A 102 -3.25 10.07 3.04
CA LEU A 102 -2.39 9.53 4.11
C LEU A 102 -2.13 8.03 3.89
N SER A 103 -3.17 7.22 3.72
CA SER A 103 -3.03 5.77 3.52
C SER A 103 -2.33 5.43 2.21
N ARG A 104 -2.67 6.10 1.11
CA ARG A 104 -2.01 5.89 -0.19
C ARG A 104 -0.53 6.24 -0.15
N SER A 105 -0.14 7.29 0.57
CA SER A 105 1.27 7.65 0.73
C SER A 105 2.06 6.55 1.44
N VAL A 106 1.48 5.94 2.49
CA VAL A 106 2.11 4.84 3.24
C VAL A 106 2.25 3.59 2.39
N VAL A 107 1.21 3.21 1.63
CA VAL A 107 1.25 2.07 0.70
C VAL A 107 2.30 2.28 -0.39
N ARG A 108 2.44 3.49 -0.93
CA ARG A 108 3.51 3.79 -1.90
C ARG A 108 4.89 3.70 -1.28
N LEU A 109 5.06 4.18 -0.05
CA LEU A 109 6.35 4.10 0.65
C LEU A 109 6.77 2.65 0.93
N SER A 110 5.83 1.74 1.23
CA SER A 110 6.18 0.33 1.41
C SER A 110 6.66 -0.30 0.10
N GLN A 111 6.01 0.00 -1.03
CA GLN A 111 6.41 -0.49 -2.35
C GLN A 111 7.79 0.06 -2.77
N MET A 112 8.05 1.34 -2.53
CA MET A 112 9.34 1.97 -2.86
C MET A 112 10.50 1.48 -1.96
N ALA A 113 10.19 0.96 -0.77
CA ALA A 113 11.19 0.33 0.08
C ALA A 113 11.61 -1.05 -0.45
N GLU A 114 10.71 -1.73 -1.17
CA GLU A 114 10.96 -3.03 -1.82
C GLU A 114 11.59 -2.86 -3.21
N GLU A 115 11.15 -1.85 -3.97
CA GLU A 115 11.68 -1.48 -5.28
C GLU A 115 12.36 -0.10 -5.19
N PRO A 116 13.71 -0.06 -5.01
CA PRO A 116 14.44 1.21 -5.01
C PRO A 116 14.17 1.94 -6.32
N ILE A 117 13.84 3.24 -6.24
CA ILE A 117 13.70 4.08 -7.43
C ILE A 117 14.98 3.93 -8.27
N PRO A 118 14.90 3.44 -9.52
CA PRO A 118 16.04 3.43 -10.41
C PRO A 118 16.59 4.84 -10.50
N GLU A 119 17.90 5.00 -10.31
CA GLU A 119 18.52 6.33 -10.37
C GLU A 119 18.10 7.03 -11.67
N PRO A 120 17.72 8.32 -11.62
CA PRO A 120 17.35 9.04 -12.83
C PRO A 120 18.59 9.12 -13.74
N SER A 121 18.64 8.25 -14.75
CA SER A 121 19.64 8.32 -15.82
C SER A 121 19.39 9.56 -16.67
N PHE A 122 20.07 10.65 -16.35
CA PHE A 122 20.10 11.88 -17.17
C PHE A 122 20.93 11.71 -18.47
N SER A 123 21.39 10.50 -18.80
CA SER A 123 22.27 10.21 -19.95
C SER A 123 21.62 10.42 -21.31
N GLY A 124 20.29 10.52 -21.40
CA GLY A 124 19.57 10.77 -22.66
C GLY A 124 19.73 12.19 -23.23
N GLY A 125 20.38 13.12 -22.54
CA GLY A 125 20.53 14.50 -23.04
C GLY A 125 21.59 14.69 -24.13
N ILE A 126 22.58 13.79 -24.19
CA ILE A 126 23.79 14.00 -25.01
C ILE A 126 23.60 13.48 -26.44
N GLU A 127 22.93 12.33 -26.58
CA GLU A 127 22.63 11.72 -27.89
C GLU A 127 21.67 12.60 -28.71
N ASN A 128 20.69 13.22 -28.03
CA ASN A 128 19.71 14.10 -28.66
C ASN A 128 20.29 15.44 -29.16
N MET A 129 21.40 15.92 -28.59
CA MET A 129 22.06 17.15 -29.04
C MET A 129 22.78 16.97 -30.38
N ALA A 130 23.45 15.83 -30.57
CA ALA A 130 24.15 15.53 -31.82
C ALA A 130 23.18 15.29 -32.98
N GLU A 131 22.05 14.62 -32.73
CA GLU A 131 21.00 14.43 -33.75
C GLU A 131 20.31 15.75 -34.12
N LEU A 132 20.12 16.66 -33.16
CA LEU A 132 19.56 17.99 -33.42
C LEU A 132 20.50 18.85 -34.27
N GLU A 133 21.81 18.78 -34.01
CA GLU A 133 22.83 19.48 -34.80
C GLU A 133 22.95 18.92 -36.22
N ALA A 134 22.86 17.60 -36.38
CA ALA A 134 22.82 16.95 -37.70
C ALA A 134 21.59 17.36 -38.51
N MET A 135 20.40 17.35 -37.89
CA MET A 135 19.17 17.83 -38.54
C MET A 135 19.24 19.31 -38.93
N ARG A 136 19.89 20.14 -38.11
CA ARG A 136 20.07 21.57 -38.42
C ARG A 136 21.00 21.79 -39.62
N ALA A 137 22.06 20.98 -39.76
CA ALA A 137 22.97 21.08 -40.90
C ALA A 137 22.29 20.69 -42.23
N ASP A 138 21.44 19.67 -42.22
CA ASP A 138 20.76 19.15 -43.42
C ASP A 138 19.73 20.15 -43.98
N ILE A 139 19.02 20.86 -43.09
CA ILE A 139 18.08 21.95 -43.45
C ILE A 139 18.80 23.15 -44.09
N LEU A 140 20.05 23.42 -43.68
CA LEU A 140 20.84 24.51 -44.25
C LEU A 140 21.45 24.13 -45.60
N SER A 141 21.77 22.85 -45.82
CA SER A 141 22.31 22.36 -47.10
C SER A 141 21.25 22.26 -48.20
N THR A 142 19.98 22.05 -47.87
CA THR A 142 18.88 21.90 -48.83
C THR A 142 18.36 23.23 -49.42
N LYS A 143 18.91 24.36 -48.97
CA LYS A 143 18.45 25.71 -49.34
C LYS A 143 19.35 26.44 -50.34
N ASN A 144 20.39 25.77 -50.85
CA ASN A 144 21.28 26.26 -51.91
C ASN A 144 21.05 25.51 -53.22
#